data_AF-A0AAQ3KRX3-F1
#
_entry.id   AF-A0AAQ3KRX3-F1
#
_cell.length_a   1.000
_cell.length_b   1.000
_cell.length_c   1.000
_cell.angle_alpha   90.00
_cell.angle_beta   90.00
_cell.angle_gamma   90.00
#
_symmetry.space_group_name_H-M   'P 1'
#
loop_
_entity.id
_entity.type
_entity.pdbx_description
1 polymer ?
#
loop_
_entity_poly.entity_id
_entity_poly.type
_entity_poly.pdbx_seq_one_letter_code
_entity_poly.pdbx_strand_id
1 'polypeptide(L)'
;MSAFSAVRILFPPVVAARSAGEKPSAPFLPSLAVPGLTRSPLRAPRLGRPLLAVSSDVLSGQKPLGSNSSPSSHAAVSREEALVLYEDMVLGRVFEDMCAQMYYRGKMFGFVHLYNGQEAVSTGFIKLLEATDSVVSTYRDHVHAVSKGVPARAVMAELFGKTTGCCRGQGGSMHMFSSTHNLLGGFAFIGEGIPVATGAAFSSKYRHEVLKQSNPKGLDVTVAFFGDGTCNNGQFFECLNMAQLWKLPIIFVVENNLWAIGMSHLRATSDPEIWKKGPAFGMPGVHVDGMDVLKVREVAMEAIGRARRGEGPTLVECETYRFRGHSLADPDELRKAGKLEILFI
;
A
#
# COMPACT_ATOMS: atom_id res chain seq x y z
N MET A 1 -24.92 46.06 19.29
CA MET A 1 -23.91 45.63 18.29
C MET A 1 -24.10 44.12 18.12
N SER A 2 -24.89 43.64 17.15
CA SER A 2 -24.49 43.40 15.74
C SER A 2 -23.29 42.42 15.70
N ALA A 3 -23.31 41.21 15.13
CA ALA A 3 -24.21 40.58 14.17
C ALA A 3 -23.87 39.09 13.89
N PHE A 4 -24.81 38.42 13.20
CA PHE A 4 -24.71 37.21 12.35
C PHE A 4 -24.47 35.83 13.00
N SER A 5 -25.01 34.71 12.50
CA SER A 5 -26.25 34.34 11.77
C SER A 5 -26.14 32.81 11.62
N ALA A 6 -27.11 32.05 12.12
CA ALA A 6 -27.17 30.60 11.93
C ALA A 6 -27.84 30.30 10.57
N VAL A 7 -27.10 29.67 9.66
CA VAL A 7 -27.63 29.21 8.37
C VAL A 7 -28.45 27.93 8.59
N ARG A 8 -29.73 28.00 8.21
CA ARG A 8 -30.72 26.92 8.25
C ARG A 8 -30.70 26.22 6.88
N ILE A 9 -30.24 24.97 6.82
CA ILE A 9 -30.30 24.15 5.60
C ILE A 9 -31.64 23.42 5.56
N LEU A 10 -32.42 23.64 4.51
CA LEU A 10 -33.71 23.01 4.24
C LEU A 10 -33.51 21.65 3.55
N PHE A 11 -34.11 20.60 4.09
CA PHE A 11 -34.27 19.31 3.40
C PHE A 11 -35.53 19.34 2.52
N PRO A 12 -35.50 18.80 1.28
CA PRO A 12 -36.71 18.60 0.50
C PRO A 12 -37.54 17.41 1.05
N PRO A 13 -38.88 17.44 0.90
CA PRO A 13 -39.76 16.44 1.49
C PRO A 13 -39.71 15.10 0.76
N VAL A 14 -39.83 14.04 1.55
CA VAL A 14 -40.06 12.66 1.13
C VAL A 14 -41.46 12.55 0.52
N VAL A 15 -41.54 12.14 -0.75
CA VAL A 15 -42.81 11.73 -1.37
C VAL A 15 -42.86 10.21 -1.40
N ALA A 16 -43.79 9.65 -0.63
CA ALA A 16 -44.21 8.27 -0.72
C ALA A 16 -45.37 8.17 -1.72
N ALA A 17 -45.28 7.26 -2.68
CA ALA A 17 -46.43 6.78 -3.43
C ALA A 17 -46.25 5.29 -3.78
N ARG A 18 -47.17 4.46 -3.28
CA ARG A 18 -47.44 3.10 -3.77
C ARG A 18 -48.47 3.22 -4.90
N SER A 19 -48.26 2.54 -6.03
CA SER A 19 -49.23 1.61 -6.64
C SER A 19 -48.75 1.09 -8.01
N ALA A 20 -48.81 -0.23 -8.15
CA ALA A 20 -49.23 -1.04 -9.31
C ALA A 20 -49.07 -0.52 -10.76
N GLY A 21 -48.53 -1.42 -11.60
CA GLY A 21 -49.15 -1.69 -12.91
C GLY A 21 -48.47 -1.11 -14.14
N GLU A 22 -48.13 -2.02 -15.05
CA GLU A 22 -48.01 -1.85 -16.50
C GLU A 22 -46.68 -1.37 -17.12
N LYS A 23 -46.15 -2.27 -17.97
CA LYS A 23 -45.08 -2.06 -18.95
C LYS A 23 -45.59 -1.17 -20.10
N PRO A 24 -44.75 -0.30 -20.68
CA PRO A 24 -44.95 0.15 -22.05
C PRO A 24 -43.96 -0.54 -22.99
N SER A 25 -44.54 -1.22 -23.98
CA SER A 25 -43.92 -1.65 -25.23
C SER A 25 -43.43 -0.46 -26.06
N ALA A 26 -42.22 -0.55 -26.61
CA ALA A 26 -41.69 0.42 -27.58
C ALA A 26 -42.40 0.28 -28.95
N PRO A 27 -42.76 1.39 -29.63
CA PRO A 27 -43.28 1.32 -30.98
C PRO A 27 -42.14 1.25 -32.01
N PHE A 28 -42.37 0.43 -33.02
CA PHE A 28 -41.56 0.20 -34.21
C PHE A 28 -41.84 1.25 -35.30
N LEU A 29 -40.85 1.43 -36.20
CA LEU A 29 -40.85 1.98 -37.59
C LEU A 29 -40.39 3.45 -37.80
N PRO A 30 -39.82 3.82 -38.97
CA PRO A 30 -39.09 3.02 -39.97
C PRO A 30 -37.76 3.64 -40.45
N SER A 31 -37.01 2.82 -41.18
CA SER A 31 -35.79 3.10 -41.94
C SER A 31 -35.97 4.19 -43.02
N LEU A 32 -35.08 5.18 -43.05
CA LEU A 32 -34.79 6.00 -44.22
C LEU A 32 -33.32 5.85 -44.62
N ALA A 33 -33.10 5.31 -45.81
CA ALA A 33 -31.80 5.11 -46.43
C ALA A 33 -31.31 6.43 -47.06
N VAL A 34 -30.05 6.76 -46.84
CA VAL A 34 -29.29 7.75 -47.63
C VAL A 34 -28.08 7.02 -48.25
N PRO A 35 -27.91 7.01 -49.58
CA PRO A 35 -26.80 6.32 -50.22
C PRO A 35 -25.58 7.24 -50.38
N GLY A 36 -24.39 6.64 -50.21
CA GLY A 36 -23.14 7.15 -50.78
C GLY A 36 -22.25 7.90 -49.80
N LEU A 37 -21.34 7.16 -49.16
CA LEU A 37 -19.96 7.62 -48.90
C LEU A 37 -19.07 6.39 -48.68
N THR A 38 -17.92 6.45 -49.31
CA THR A 38 -16.97 5.38 -49.59
C THR A 38 -16.34 4.79 -48.34
N ARG A 39 -16.27 3.46 -48.26
CA ARG A 39 -15.57 2.71 -47.20
C ARG A 39 -14.06 2.80 -47.39
N SER A 40 -13.37 3.48 -46.48
CA SER A 40 -11.94 3.25 -46.21
C SER A 40 -11.81 2.25 -45.06
N PRO A 41 -10.94 1.24 -45.12
CA PRO A 41 -10.83 0.26 -44.04
C PRO A 41 -10.17 0.90 -42.81
N LEU A 42 -10.91 0.97 -41.71
CA LEU A 42 -10.37 1.30 -40.39
C LEU A 42 -9.41 0.18 -39.97
N ARG A 43 -8.14 0.53 -39.87
CA ARG A 43 -7.04 -0.33 -39.43
C ARG A 43 -7.23 -0.67 -37.95
N ALA A 44 -7.37 -1.95 -37.63
CA ALA A 44 -7.43 -2.44 -36.26
C ALA A 44 -6.16 -2.03 -35.49
N PRO A 45 -6.26 -1.57 -34.22
CA PRO A 45 -5.08 -1.34 -33.40
C PRO A 45 -4.44 -2.70 -33.09
N ARG A 46 -3.16 -2.82 -33.43
CA ARG A 46 -2.35 -4.01 -33.15
C ARG A 46 -2.26 -4.22 -31.64
N LEU A 47 -2.56 -5.45 -31.20
CA LEU A 47 -2.30 -5.95 -29.86
C LEU A 47 -0.85 -5.60 -29.44
N GLY A 48 -0.74 -4.89 -28.32
CA GLY A 48 0.53 -4.47 -27.74
C GLY A 48 1.38 -5.65 -27.29
N ARG A 49 2.70 -5.44 -27.38
CA ARG A 49 3.77 -6.31 -26.85
C ARG A 49 3.55 -6.69 -25.38
N PRO A 50 4.09 -7.84 -24.92
CA PRO A 50 4.05 -8.19 -23.50
C PRO A 50 4.87 -7.18 -22.68
N LEU A 51 4.35 -6.82 -21.51
CA LEU A 51 5.01 -6.00 -20.50
C LEU A 51 6.29 -6.72 -20.06
N LEU A 52 7.44 -6.13 -20.38
CA LEU A 52 8.72 -6.47 -19.77
C LEU A 52 8.81 -5.71 -18.44
N ALA A 53 8.93 -6.45 -17.33
CA ALA A 53 9.37 -5.89 -16.06
C ALA A 53 10.73 -5.20 -16.28
N VAL A 54 10.82 -3.91 -15.97
CA VAL A 54 12.07 -3.14 -16.12
C VAL A 54 12.79 -3.17 -14.78
N SER A 55 13.98 -3.77 -14.83
CA SER A 55 14.91 -4.02 -13.73
C SER A 55 15.46 -2.72 -13.11
N SER A 56 15.98 -2.88 -11.89
CA SER A 56 16.50 -1.93 -10.90
C SER A 56 17.68 -1.02 -11.31
N ASP A 57 17.80 -0.61 -12.57
CA ASP A 57 18.99 0.08 -13.09
C ASP A 57 18.94 1.63 -13.00
N VAL A 58 18.23 2.20 -12.03
CA VAL A 58 18.28 3.66 -11.75
C VAL A 58 19.25 3.96 -10.61
N LEU A 59 20.45 3.37 -10.69
CA LEU A 59 21.64 3.81 -9.94
C LEU A 59 22.89 3.65 -10.82
N SER A 60 22.99 4.38 -11.93
CA SER A 60 24.28 4.90 -12.41
C SER A 60 24.11 5.86 -13.59
N GLY A 61 24.72 7.03 -13.48
CA GLY A 61 24.90 7.93 -14.61
C GLY A 61 26.05 7.47 -15.50
N GLN A 62 25.79 7.45 -16.81
CA GLN A 62 26.69 7.55 -17.98
C GLN A 62 27.46 6.32 -18.53
N LYS A 63 27.10 6.07 -19.81
CA LYS A 63 27.78 5.49 -21.00
C LYS A 63 28.08 3.97 -21.08
N PRO A 64 27.72 3.33 -22.22
CA PRO A 64 27.79 1.87 -22.38
C PRO A 64 29.17 1.41 -22.85
N LEU A 65 29.70 0.37 -22.24
CA LEU A 65 30.80 -0.43 -22.76
C LEU A 65 30.53 -1.92 -22.54
N GLY A 66 30.63 -2.68 -23.63
CA GLY A 66 31.11 -4.07 -23.62
C GLY A 66 30.19 -5.13 -23.00
N SER A 67 29.61 -5.95 -23.86
CA SER A 67 29.01 -7.24 -23.52
C SER A 67 30.01 -8.15 -22.79
N ASN A 68 29.76 -8.42 -21.51
CA ASN A 68 30.02 -9.67 -20.79
C ASN A 68 29.54 -9.51 -19.34
N SER A 69 28.24 -9.63 -19.08
CA SER A 69 27.71 -9.69 -17.72
C SER A 69 27.68 -11.13 -17.23
N SER A 70 28.61 -11.45 -16.33
CA SER A 70 28.46 -12.52 -15.35
C SER A 70 27.18 -12.31 -14.52
N PRO A 71 26.60 -13.37 -13.92
CA PRO A 71 25.37 -13.25 -13.14
C PRO A 71 25.58 -12.25 -12.00
N SER A 72 24.66 -11.28 -11.89
CA SER A 72 24.68 -10.20 -10.92
C SER A 72 24.90 -10.75 -9.51
N SER A 73 25.89 -10.19 -8.81
CA SER A 73 26.12 -10.45 -7.39
C SER A 73 24.85 -10.09 -6.62
N HIS A 74 24.07 -11.08 -6.18
CA HIS A 74 23.17 -10.87 -5.06
C HIS A 74 23.99 -10.24 -3.94
N ALA A 75 23.61 -9.06 -3.45
CA ALA A 75 24.23 -8.48 -2.27
C ALA A 75 24.27 -9.59 -1.21
N ALA A 76 25.47 -9.96 -0.79
CA ALA A 76 25.68 -11.19 -0.01
C ALA A 76 25.05 -11.02 1.37
N VAL A 77 23.79 -11.43 1.52
CA VAL A 77 23.11 -11.51 2.81
C VAL A 77 23.71 -12.69 3.58
N SER A 78 24.04 -12.47 4.85
CA SER A 78 24.55 -13.54 5.70
C SER A 78 23.50 -14.63 5.90
N ARG A 79 23.94 -15.84 6.28
CA ARG A 79 23.01 -16.94 6.57
C ARG A 79 22.02 -16.55 7.67
N GLU A 80 22.49 -15.84 8.69
CA GLU A 80 21.72 -15.40 9.85
C GLU A 80 20.65 -14.39 9.43
N GLU A 81 21.00 -13.41 8.60
CA GLU A 81 20.04 -12.46 8.06
C GLU A 81 19.02 -13.16 7.13
N ALA A 82 19.47 -14.07 6.27
CA ALA A 82 18.58 -14.81 5.39
C ALA A 82 17.55 -15.64 6.19
N LEU A 83 17.95 -16.24 7.30
CA LEU A 83 17.04 -16.94 8.21
C LEU A 83 16.03 -15.98 8.83
N VAL A 84 16.44 -14.81 9.31
CA VAL A 84 15.52 -13.81 9.87
C VAL A 84 14.47 -13.37 8.85
N LEU A 85 14.89 -13.11 7.60
CA LEU A 85 13.97 -12.73 6.53
C LEU A 85 12.99 -13.87 6.21
N TYR A 86 13.50 -15.10 6.09
CA TYR A 86 12.68 -16.27 5.79
C TYR A 86 11.67 -16.56 6.89
N GLU A 87 12.12 -16.59 8.16
CA GLU A 87 11.26 -16.85 9.32
C GLU A 87 10.14 -15.80 9.44
N ASP A 88 10.44 -14.53 9.20
CA ASP A 88 9.43 -13.47 9.23
C ASP A 88 8.37 -13.61 8.13
N MET A 89 8.79 -13.87 6.89
CA MET A 89 7.87 -14.07 5.78
C MET A 89 7.00 -15.33 5.99
N VAL A 90 7.60 -16.44 6.45
CA VAL A 90 6.88 -17.68 6.73
C VAL A 90 5.91 -17.49 7.89
N LEU A 91 6.33 -16.81 8.96
CA LEU A 91 5.45 -16.48 10.07
C LEU A 91 4.26 -15.64 9.60
N GLY A 92 4.50 -14.60 8.80
CA GLY A 92 3.44 -13.77 8.22
C GLY A 92 2.46 -14.59 7.39
N ARG A 93 2.96 -15.43 6.47
CA ARG A 93 2.13 -16.29 5.61
C ARG A 93 1.27 -17.25 6.43
N VAL A 94 1.88 -17.99 7.36
CA VAL A 94 1.19 -18.99 8.19
C VAL A 94 0.19 -18.32 9.14
N PHE A 95 0.52 -17.14 9.66
CA PHE A 95 -0.38 -16.34 10.49
C PHE A 95 -1.64 -15.96 9.72
N GLU A 96 -1.49 -15.41 8.51
CA GLU A 96 -2.61 -14.99 7.66
C GLU A 96 -3.47 -16.19 7.22
N ASP A 97 -2.87 -17.33 6.88
CA ASP A 97 -3.60 -18.55 6.57
C ASP A 97 -4.40 -19.06 7.77
N MET A 98 -3.87 -18.94 8.98
CA MET A 98 -4.59 -19.24 10.21
C MET A 98 -5.74 -18.25 10.46
N CYS A 99 -5.54 -16.95 10.18
CA CYS A 99 -6.60 -15.95 10.23
C CYS A 99 -7.76 -16.33 9.30
N ALA A 100 -7.46 -16.73 8.06
CA ALA A 100 -8.45 -17.22 7.12
C ALA A 100 -9.25 -18.40 7.68
N GLN A 101 -8.56 -19.42 8.22
CA GLN A 101 -9.21 -20.59 8.83
C GLN A 101 -10.12 -20.21 10.00
N MET A 102 -9.68 -19.30 10.87
CA MET A 102 -10.45 -18.88 12.04
C MET A 102 -11.66 -18.03 11.66
N TYR A 103 -11.54 -17.19 10.64
CA TYR A 103 -12.66 -16.44 10.08
C TYR A 103 -13.74 -17.38 9.52
N TYR A 104 -13.37 -18.37 8.71
CA TYR A 104 -14.34 -19.35 8.17
C TYR A 104 -14.99 -20.22 9.26
N ARG A 105 -14.34 -20.35 10.43
CA ARG A 105 -14.92 -21.02 11.61
C ARG A 105 -15.78 -20.08 12.48
N GLY A 106 -16.02 -18.84 12.05
CA GLY A 106 -16.80 -17.85 12.79
C GLY A 106 -16.15 -17.40 14.10
N LYS A 107 -14.82 -17.44 14.19
CA LYS A 107 -14.06 -17.01 15.39
C LYS A 107 -13.56 -15.58 15.34
N MET A 108 -13.54 -14.98 14.15
CA MET A 108 -13.18 -13.58 13.93
C MET A 108 -14.42 -12.82 13.45
N PHE A 109 -14.59 -11.58 13.92
CA PHE A 109 -15.74 -10.75 13.60
C PHE A 109 -15.31 -9.49 12.85
N GLY A 110 -16.18 -8.96 11.99
CA GLY A 110 -15.90 -7.78 11.17
C GLY A 110 -15.12 -8.10 9.90
N PHE A 111 -14.62 -7.06 9.23
CA PHE A 111 -13.89 -7.21 7.97
C PHE A 111 -12.45 -7.65 8.21
N VAL A 112 -12.06 -8.79 7.65
CA VAL A 112 -10.69 -9.31 7.72
C VAL A 112 -10.00 -9.15 6.38
N HIS A 113 -8.89 -8.42 6.37
CA HIS A 113 -8.10 -8.11 5.18
C HIS A 113 -6.71 -8.73 5.31
N LEU A 114 -6.51 -9.83 4.58
CA LEU A 114 -5.28 -10.62 4.71
C LEU A 114 -4.13 -10.03 3.89
N TYR A 115 -2.90 -10.14 4.39
CA TYR A 115 -1.70 -9.60 3.75
C TYR A 115 -1.00 -10.57 2.78
N ASN A 116 -1.57 -11.78 2.56
CA ASN A 116 -0.97 -12.82 1.72
C ASN A 116 -0.46 -12.31 0.35
N GLY A 117 0.81 -12.58 0.06
CA GLY A 117 1.48 -12.25 -1.20
C GLY A 117 2.38 -11.02 -1.13
N GLN A 118 2.34 -10.28 -0.02
CA GLN A 118 3.07 -9.01 0.14
C GLN A 118 4.16 -9.10 1.25
N GLU A 119 4.43 -10.30 1.78
CA GLU A 119 5.29 -10.51 2.95
C GLU A 119 6.70 -9.98 2.74
N ALA A 120 7.29 -10.19 1.54
CA ALA A 120 8.61 -9.70 1.18
C ALA A 120 8.75 -8.17 1.34
N VAL A 121 7.69 -7.40 1.04
CA VAL A 121 7.66 -5.94 1.22
C VAL A 121 7.80 -5.60 2.71
N SER A 122 6.90 -6.13 3.53
CA SER A 122 6.90 -5.86 4.98
C SER A 122 8.22 -6.25 5.63
N THR A 123 8.71 -7.46 5.35
CA THR A 123 9.94 -8.01 5.93
C THR A 123 11.17 -7.20 5.51
N GLY A 124 11.29 -6.86 4.23
CA GLY A 124 12.43 -6.13 3.69
C GLY A 124 12.64 -4.76 4.34
N PHE A 125 11.55 -4.05 4.65
CA PHE A 125 11.61 -2.77 5.36
C PHE A 125 11.69 -2.93 6.88
N ILE A 126 10.77 -3.68 7.48
CA ILE A 126 10.58 -3.66 8.94
C ILE A 126 11.76 -4.30 9.68
N LYS A 127 12.42 -5.31 9.11
CA LYS A 127 13.59 -5.97 9.75
C LYS A 127 14.88 -5.15 9.71
N LEU A 128 14.86 -3.99 9.06
CA LEU A 128 15.95 -3.01 9.12
C LEU A 128 15.71 -1.91 10.15
N LEU A 129 14.50 -1.83 10.71
CA LEU A 129 14.13 -0.73 11.58
C LEU A 129 14.70 -0.91 12.99
N GLU A 130 15.12 0.20 13.56
CA GLU A 130 15.45 0.32 14.97
C GLU A 130 14.18 0.31 15.83
N ALA A 131 14.34 0.09 17.13
CA ALA A 131 13.21 0.09 18.06
C ALA A 131 12.50 1.45 18.09
N THR A 132 13.21 2.55 17.89
CA THR A 132 12.68 3.93 17.88
C THR A 132 11.98 4.32 16.59
N ASP A 133 12.24 3.59 15.50
CA ASP A 133 11.60 3.86 14.21
C ASP A 133 10.14 3.41 14.25
N SER A 134 9.30 4.18 13.56
CA SER A 134 7.85 4.03 13.55
C SER A 134 7.34 3.38 12.27
N VAL A 135 6.31 2.54 12.41
CA VAL A 135 5.57 1.95 11.29
C VAL A 135 4.13 2.44 11.33
N VAL A 136 3.66 2.93 10.18
CA VAL A 136 2.25 3.21 9.92
C VAL A 136 1.77 2.29 8.83
N SER A 137 0.66 1.61 9.07
CA SER A 137 0.11 0.59 8.18
C SER A 137 -1.25 0.99 7.61
N THR A 138 -1.75 0.18 6.67
CA THR A 138 -3.15 0.16 6.24
C THR A 138 -4.00 -0.74 7.12
N TYR A 139 -5.22 -1.03 6.71
CA TYR A 139 -6.09 -2.08 7.26
C TYR A 139 -5.60 -3.52 7.01
N ARG A 140 -4.50 -3.74 6.25
CA ARG A 140 -3.79 -5.03 6.16
C ARG A 140 -2.54 -5.01 7.04
N ASP A 141 -2.74 -4.86 8.34
CA ASP A 141 -1.68 -4.55 9.31
C ASP A 141 -1.18 -5.75 10.13
N HIS A 142 -1.72 -6.96 9.96
CA HIS A 142 -1.39 -8.08 10.85
C HIS A 142 0.07 -8.47 10.72
N VAL A 143 0.54 -8.67 9.49
CA VAL A 143 1.94 -9.01 9.21
C VAL A 143 2.87 -7.85 9.57
N HIS A 144 2.46 -6.59 9.35
CA HIS A 144 3.23 -5.43 9.83
C HIS A 144 3.41 -5.43 11.36
N ALA A 145 2.34 -5.73 12.10
CA ALA A 145 2.39 -5.81 13.56
C ALA A 145 3.33 -6.92 14.04
N VAL A 146 3.17 -8.13 13.49
CA VAL A 146 4.02 -9.28 13.83
C VAL A 146 5.48 -9.02 13.45
N SER A 147 5.73 -8.47 12.25
CA SER A 147 7.08 -8.16 11.78
C SER A 147 7.76 -7.08 12.64
N LYS A 148 7.00 -6.08 13.13
CA LYS A 148 7.49 -5.04 14.05
C LYS A 148 7.68 -5.54 15.50
N GLY A 149 7.37 -6.82 15.75
CA GLY A 149 7.66 -7.50 17.01
C GLY A 149 6.46 -7.62 17.96
N VAL A 150 5.27 -7.16 17.56
CA VAL A 150 4.06 -7.41 18.37
C VAL A 150 3.84 -8.93 18.44
N PRO A 151 3.71 -9.52 19.65
CA PRO A 151 3.59 -10.97 19.76
C PRO A 151 2.41 -11.50 18.95
N ALA A 152 2.64 -12.50 18.10
CA ALA A 152 1.59 -13.10 17.27
C ALA A 152 0.36 -13.55 18.08
N ARG A 153 0.58 -14.01 19.33
CA ARG A 153 -0.51 -14.33 20.26
C ARG A 153 -1.40 -13.12 20.58
N ALA A 154 -0.81 -11.94 20.77
CA ALA A 154 -1.55 -10.71 21.05
C ALA A 154 -2.29 -10.23 19.79
N VAL A 155 -1.66 -10.30 18.61
CA VAL A 155 -2.33 -9.98 17.33
C VAL A 155 -3.53 -10.93 17.09
N MET A 156 -3.34 -12.24 17.27
CA MET A 156 -4.44 -13.21 17.13
C MET A 156 -5.55 -13.01 18.20
N ALA A 157 -5.18 -12.63 19.42
CA ALA A 157 -6.16 -12.30 20.46
C ALA A 157 -6.97 -11.04 20.11
N GLU A 158 -6.34 -10.04 19.49
CA GLU A 158 -7.01 -8.84 18.98
C GLU A 158 -8.05 -9.19 17.91
N LEU A 159 -7.69 -10.04 16.95
CA LEU A 159 -8.60 -10.54 15.91
C LEU A 159 -9.78 -11.34 16.45
N PHE A 160 -9.60 -11.96 17.63
CA PHE A 160 -10.66 -12.69 18.34
C PHE A 160 -11.50 -11.79 19.26
N GLY A 161 -11.24 -10.47 19.30
CA GLY A 161 -11.93 -9.52 20.17
C GLY A 161 -11.64 -9.74 21.66
N LYS A 162 -10.47 -10.27 22.01
CA LYS A 162 -10.10 -10.57 23.40
C LYS A 162 -9.38 -9.39 24.05
N THR A 163 -9.60 -9.20 25.34
CA THR A 163 -8.93 -8.18 26.17
C THR A 163 -7.41 -8.33 26.23
N THR A 164 -6.87 -9.52 25.93
CA THR A 164 -5.44 -9.80 25.81
C THR A 164 -4.85 -9.43 24.44
N GLY A 165 -5.65 -8.84 23.54
CA GLY A 165 -5.19 -8.29 22.27
C GLY A 165 -4.31 -7.05 22.45
N CYS A 166 -3.52 -6.71 21.45
CA CYS A 166 -2.64 -5.53 21.49
C CYS A 166 -3.39 -4.20 21.71
N CYS A 167 -4.66 -4.13 21.28
CA CYS A 167 -5.59 -3.02 21.48
C CYS A 167 -6.77 -3.42 22.39
N ARG A 168 -6.60 -4.45 23.22
CA ARG A 168 -7.61 -4.99 24.14
C ARG A 168 -8.90 -5.47 23.43
N GLY A 169 -8.78 -5.93 22.18
CA GLY A 169 -9.89 -6.47 21.38
C GLY A 169 -10.80 -5.40 20.79
N GLN A 170 -10.42 -4.12 20.87
CA GLN A 170 -11.23 -2.99 20.37
C GLN A 170 -10.84 -2.55 18.95
N GLY A 171 -9.60 -2.82 18.53
CA GLY A 171 -9.11 -2.45 17.20
C GLY A 171 -9.53 -3.46 16.13
N GLY A 172 -9.67 -4.72 16.52
CA GLY A 172 -10.04 -5.79 15.59
C GLY A 172 -9.04 -5.92 14.44
N SER A 173 -9.52 -6.28 13.24
CA SER A 173 -8.67 -6.62 12.11
C SER A 173 -8.07 -5.45 11.34
N MET A 174 -8.44 -4.20 11.61
CA MET A 174 -8.00 -3.06 10.79
C MET A 174 -7.32 -1.95 11.59
N HIS A 175 -7.17 -2.12 12.90
CA HIS A 175 -6.66 -1.09 13.81
C HIS A 175 -5.66 -1.66 14.83
N MET A 176 -4.68 -2.43 14.35
CA MET A 176 -3.56 -2.90 15.17
C MET A 176 -2.69 -1.73 15.57
N PHE A 177 -2.47 -1.55 16.88
CA PHE A 177 -1.64 -0.50 17.44
C PHE A 177 -0.75 -1.06 18.54
N SER A 178 0.46 -0.55 18.65
CA SER A 178 1.34 -0.88 19.78
C SER A 178 2.39 0.20 20.01
N SER A 179 2.19 1.02 21.03
CA SER A 179 3.17 2.04 21.45
C SER A 179 4.54 1.44 21.79
N THR A 180 4.60 0.29 22.47
CA THR A 180 5.84 -0.39 22.85
C THR A 180 6.73 -0.74 21.66
N HIS A 181 6.12 -0.99 20.49
CA HIS A 181 6.82 -1.43 19.28
C HIS A 181 6.93 -0.31 18.23
N ASN A 182 6.45 0.91 18.56
CA ASN A 182 6.29 2.02 17.61
C ASN A 182 5.50 1.62 16.34
N LEU A 183 4.49 0.77 16.51
CA LEU A 183 3.46 0.54 15.51
C LEU A 183 2.32 1.53 15.77
N LEU A 184 2.23 2.57 14.95
CA LEU A 184 1.32 3.69 15.19
C LEU A 184 -0.12 3.44 14.73
N GLY A 185 -0.41 2.29 14.13
CA GLY A 185 -1.76 1.91 13.75
C GLY A 185 -1.86 1.27 12.37
N GLY A 186 -2.84 0.40 12.21
CA GLY A 186 -3.58 0.27 10.97
C GLY A 186 -4.78 1.21 10.93
N PHE A 187 -5.13 1.60 9.72
CA PHE A 187 -6.18 2.57 9.46
C PHE A 187 -7.15 2.02 8.42
N ALA A 188 -8.45 2.04 8.75
CA ALA A 188 -9.52 1.57 7.88
C ALA A 188 -9.84 2.57 6.76
N PHE A 189 -9.70 3.87 7.01
CA PHE A 189 -9.93 4.87 5.98
C PHE A 189 -8.72 5.04 5.06
N ILE A 190 -8.99 5.06 3.76
CA ILE A 190 -7.97 5.12 2.72
C ILE A 190 -7.20 6.43 2.81
N GLY A 191 -5.90 6.36 3.09
CA GLY A 191 -5.01 7.52 3.18
C GLY A 191 -4.89 8.14 4.56
N GLU A 192 -5.68 7.70 5.55
CA GLU A 192 -5.68 8.27 6.91
C GLU A 192 -4.32 8.16 7.62
N GLY A 193 -3.60 7.06 7.40
CA GLY A 193 -2.28 6.84 8.01
C GLY A 193 -1.17 7.76 7.47
N ILE A 194 -1.29 8.30 6.24
CA ILE A 194 -0.23 9.11 5.61
C ILE A 194 0.09 10.40 6.40
N PRO A 195 -0.90 11.23 6.80
CA PRO A 195 -0.62 12.40 7.64
C PRO A 195 -0.14 12.02 9.05
N VAL A 196 -0.60 10.90 9.61
CA VAL A 196 -0.11 10.39 10.92
C VAL A 196 1.38 10.06 10.83
N ALA A 197 1.80 9.34 9.79
CA ALA A 197 3.20 9.02 9.52
C ALA A 197 4.05 10.29 9.33
N THR A 198 3.52 11.24 8.56
CA THR A 198 4.18 12.53 8.31
C THR A 198 4.39 13.30 9.62
N GLY A 199 3.39 13.29 10.51
CA GLY A 199 3.49 13.89 11.85
C GLY A 199 4.51 13.18 12.75
N ALA A 200 4.61 11.86 12.70
CA ALA A 200 5.62 11.10 13.44
C ALA A 200 7.04 11.43 12.97
N ALA A 201 7.26 11.50 11.65
CA ALA A 201 8.53 11.91 11.07
C ALA A 201 8.89 13.37 11.41
N PHE A 202 7.91 14.27 11.40
CA PHE A 202 8.09 15.64 11.88
C PHE A 202 8.51 15.67 13.36
N SER A 203 7.88 14.85 14.21
CA SER A 203 8.23 14.76 15.63
C SER A 203 9.68 14.32 15.85
N SER A 204 10.16 13.35 15.06
CA SER A 204 11.57 12.92 15.07
C SER A 204 12.51 14.09 14.76
N LYS A 205 12.28 14.80 13.65
CA LYS A 205 13.06 15.98 13.25
C LYS A 205 13.00 17.10 14.29
N TYR A 206 11.82 17.40 14.82
CA TYR A 206 11.61 18.45 15.82
C TYR A 206 12.31 18.15 17.14
N ARG A 207 12.24 16.90 17.62
CA ARG A 207 12.97 16.46 18.82
C ARG A 207 14.48 16.65 18.66
N HIS A 208 15.02 16.31 17.50
CA HIS A 208 16.43 16.47 17.21
C HIS A 208 16.85 17.95 17.09
N GLU A 209 16.16 18.72 16.24
CA GLU A 209 16.61 20.07 15.85
C GLU A 209 16.19 21.15 16.84
N VAL A 210 15.01 21.03 17.45
CA VAL A 210 14.43 22.06 18.33
C VAL A 210 14.61 21.69 19.79
N LEU A 211 14.22 20.48 20.19
CA LEU A 211 14.31 20.04 21.60
C LEU A 211 15.71 19.54 21.99
N LYS A 212 16.65 19.46 21.03
CA LYS A 212 18.04 19.01 21.23
C LYS A 212 18.13 17.60 21.86
N GLN A 213 17.14 16.76 21.58
CA GLN A 213 17.12 15.35 21.94
C GLN A 213 17.75 14.54 20.81
N SER A 214 19.08 14.46 20.80
CA SER A 214 19.82 13.78 19.75
C SER A 214 19.87 12.26 20.01
N ASN A 215 19.47 11.47 19.02
CA ASN A 215 19.79 10.05 18.96
C ASN A 215 21.16 9.92 18.25
N PRO A 216 22.16 9.23 18.84
CA PRO A 216 23.49 9.09 18.24
C PRO A 216 23.47 8.37 16.89
N LYS A 217 22.41 7.61 16.58
CA LYS A 217 22.22 6.94 15.30
C LYS A 217 21.62 7.85 14.21
N GLY A 218 21.25 9.09 14.52
CA GLY A 218 20.59 10.03 13.58
C GLY A 218 19.10 10.21 13.88
N LEU A 219 18.30 10.56 12.88
CA LEU A 219 16.85 10.73 13.04
C LEU A 219 16.15 9.37 13.18
N ASP A 220 15.11 9.30 14.01
CA ASP A 220 14.18 8.16 14.00
C ASP A 220 13.38 8.20 12.70
N VAL A 221 13.33 7.07 12.00
CA VAL A 221 12.70 6.94 10.67
C VAL A 221 11.24 6.50 10.83
N THR A 222 10.36 7.01 9.98
CA THR A 222 8.98 6.52 9.86
C THR A 222 8.78 5.84 8.51
N VAL A 223 8.21 4.65 8.51
CA VAL A 223 7.79 3.95 7.29
C VAL A 223 6.27 3.98 7.21
N ALA A 224 5.75 4.54 6.11
CA ALA A 224 4.32 4.63 5.83
C ALA A 224 3.95 3.66 4.71
N PHE A 225 3.28 2.57 5.04
CA PHE A 225 2.79 1.58 4.08
C PHE A 225 1.39 1.94 3.60
N PHE A 226 1.15 1.90 2.29
CA PHE A 226 -0.18 2.08 1.70
C PHE A 226 -0.30 1.45 0.31
N GLY A 227 -1.52 1.06 -0.07
CA GLY A 227 -1.77 0.44 -1.37
C GLY A 227 -1.81 1.44 -2.54
N ASP A 228 -1.65 0.94 -3.76
CA ASP A 228 -1.70 1.69 -5.02
C ASP A 228 -2.96 2.57 -5.17
N GLY A 229 -4.14 2.05 -4.79
CA GLY A 229 -5.39 2.81 -4.84
C GLY A 229 -5.37 4.10 -4.01
N THR A 230 -4.62 4.09 -2.90
CA THR A 230 -4.48 5.24 -1.98
C THR A 230 -3.77 6.43 -2.64
N CYS A 231 -2.92 6.17 -3.64
CA CYS A 231 -2.10 7.19 -4.30
C CYS A 231 -2.91 8.18 -5.16
N ASN A 232 -4.23 8.00 -5.24
CA ASN A 232 -5.16 8.93 -5.88
C ASN A 232 -5.84 9.88 -4.88
N ASN A 233 -5.60 9.74 -3.58
CA ASN A 233 -6.12 10.64 -2.55
C ASN A 233 -5.29 11.94 -2.49
N GLY A 234 -5.93 13.10 -2.32
CA GLY A 234 -5.26 14.40 -2.19
C GLY A 234 -4.25 14.45 -1.03
N GLN A 235 -4.56 13.77 0.09
CA GLN A 235 -3.68 13.71 1.27
C GLN A 235 -2.30 13.12 0.96
N PHE A 236 -2.21 12.20 -0.02
CA PHE A 236 -0.93 11.65 -0.46
C PHE A 236 -0.03 12.77 -1.01
N PHE A 237 -0.54 13.57 -1.95
CA PHE A 237 0.23 14.65 -2.58
C PHE A 237 0.60 15.76 -1.58
N GLU A 238 -0.32 16.12 -0.68
CA GLU A 238 -0.07 17.09 0.39
C GLU A 238 1.09 16.63 1.29
N CYS A 239 1.06 15.38 1.72
CA CYS A 239 2.11 14.81 2.58
C CYS A 239 3.44 14.64 1.86
N LEU A 240 3.45 14.28 0.58
CA LEU A 240 4.69 14.24 -0.22
C LEU A 240 5.36 15.62 -0.25
N ASN A 241 4.58 16.66 -0.56
CA ASN A 241 5.07 18.04 -0.61
C ASN A 241 5.64 18.48 0.75
N MET A 242 4.89 18.27 1.83
CA MET A 242 5.31 18.66 3.19
C MET A 242 6.56 17.90 3.65
N ALA A 243 6.59 16.58 3.43
CA ALA A 243 7.73 15.75 3.82
C ALA A 243 9.02 16.18 3.12
N GLN A 244 8.93 16.53 1.83
CA GLN A 244 10.08 16.99 1.06
C GLN A 244 10.49 18.41 1.43
N LEU A 245 9.54 19.33 1.61
CA LEU A 245 9.79 20.71 2.05
C LEU A 245 10.58 20.74 3.36
N TRP A 246 10.21 19.88 4.31
CA TRP A 246 10.83 19.82 5.63
C TRP A 246 11.94 18.79 5.75
N LYS A 247 12.29 18.07 4.67
CA LYS A 247 13.28 16.99 4.69
C LYS A 247 13.03 15.99 5.83
N LEU A 248 11.79 15.51 5.92
CA LEU A 248 11.38 14.59 6.97
C LEU A 248 12.02 13.20 6.79
N PRO A 249 12.34 12.50 7.90
CA PRO A 249 12.87 11.14 7.89
C PRO A 249 11.74 10.10 7.66
N ILE A 250 11.09 10.15 6.49
CA ILE A 250 9.96 9.29 6.14
C ILE A 250 10.17 8.54 4.83
N ILE A 251 9.75 7.28 4.79
CA ILE A 251 9.70 6.47 3.59
C ILE A 251 8.23 6.18 3.29
N PHE A 252 7.80 6.56 2.10
CA PHE A 252 6.47 6.26 1.59
C PHE A 252 6.55 4.97 0.78
N VAL A 253 6.05 3.86 1.34
CA VAL A 253 6.09 2.53 0.72
C VAL A 253 4.73 2.23 0.13
N VAL A 254 4.68 2.18 -1.19
CA VAL A 254 3.49 1.82 -1.97
C VAL A 254 3.51 0.32 -2.21
N GLU A 255 2.54 -0.39 -1.65
CA GLU A 255 2.30 -1.81 -1.88
C GLU A 255 1.40 -1.95 -3.10
N ASN A 256 2.00 -1.88 -4.29
CA ASN A 256 1.24 -1.99 -5.53
C ASN A 256 0.91 -3.45 -5.81
N ASN A 257 -0.18 -3.92 -5.21
CA ASN A 257 -0.71 -5.26 -5.42
C ASN A 257 -1.66 -5.38 -6.64
N LEU A 258 -1.63 -4.36 -7.51
CA LEU A 258 -2.36 -4.22 -8.77
C LEU A 258 -3.88 -4.00 -8.66
N TRP A 259 -4.45 -3.94 -7.45
CA TRP A 259 -5.91 -3.93 -7.24
C TRP A 259 -6.40 -3.14 -6.01
N ALA A 260 -7.22 -2.11 -6.26
CA ALA A 260 -8.03 -1.45 -5.24
C ALA A 260 -9.47 -2.02 -5.25
N ILE A 261 -9.75 -2.97 -4.34
CA ILE A 261 -10.99 -3.78 -4.34
C ILE A 261 -11.16 -4.51 -5.69
N GLY A 262 -11.97 -3.97 -6.60
CA GLY A 262 -12.20 -4.45 -7.97
C GLY A 262 -11.63 -3.53 -9.07
N MET A 263 -11.06 -2.38 -8.69
CA MET A 263 -10.44 -1.45 -9.63
C MET A 263 -9.01 -1.90 -9.92
N SER A 264 -8.72 -2.18 -11.19
CA SER A 264 -7.37 -2.51 -11.65
C SER A 264 -6.48 -1.27 -11.67
N HIS A 265 -5.27 -1.40 -11.13
CA HIS A 265 -4.24 -0.37 -11.08
C HIS A 265 -3.99 0.33 -12.44
N LEU A 266 -3.86 -0.44 -13.52
CA LEU A 266 -3.61 0.07 -14.88
C LEU A 266 -4.73 0.97 -15.44
N ARG A 267 -5.87 1.03 -14.75
CA ARG A 267 -7.04 1.84 -15.12
C ARG A 267 -7.41 2.88 -14.05
N ALA A 268 -6.60 3.00 -12.99
CA ALA A 268 -6.94 3.80 -11.81
C ALA A 268 -6.35 5.23 -11.83
N THR A 269 -5.31 5.46 -12.63
CA THR A 269 -4.56 6.74 -12.70
C THR A 269 -4.11 7.00 -14.14
N SER A 270 -3.86 8.26 -14.48
CA SER A 270 -3.38 8.67 -15.81
C SER A 270 -1.96 8.18 -16.12
N ASP A 271 -1.11 8.13 -15.09
CA ASP A 271 0.21 7.49 -15.12
C ASP A 271 0.22 6.39 -14.04
N PRO A 272 0.29 5.10 -14.43
CA PRO A 272 0.31 3.98 -13.50
C PRO A 272 1.62 3.83 -12.75
N GLU A 273 2.74 4.37 -13.24
CA GLU A 273 4.03 4.25 -12.54
C GLU A 273 4.07 5.23 -11.36
N ILE A 274 3.62 4.78 -10.18
CA ILE A 274 3.42 5.61 -8.99
C ILE A 274 4.75 6.20 -8.50
N TRP A 275 5.85 5.43 -8.60
CA TRP A 275 7.19 5.90 -8.21
C TRP A 275 7.57 7.23 -8.89
N LYS A 276 7.09 7.51 -10.11
CA LYS A 276 7.36 8.76 -10.84
C LYS A 276 6.73 9.99 -10.19
N LYS A 277 5.77 9.82 -9.28
CA LYS A 277 5.15 10.93 -8.54
C LYS A 277 6.12 11.55 -7.53
N GLY A 278 7.14 10.82 -7.06
CA GLY A 278 8.16 11.33 -6.14
C GLY A 278 9.00 12.47 -6.75
N PRO A 279 9.65 12.25 -7.91
CA PRO A 279 10.46 13.27 -8.58
C PRO A 279 9.74 14.59 -8.85
N ALA A 280 8.41 14.58 -9.03
CA ALA A 280 7.60 15.80 -9.21
C ALA A 280 7.67 16.75 -7.99
N PHE A 281 7.96 16.24 -6.79
CA PHE A 281 8.18 17.04 -5.58
C PHE A 281 9.67 17.27 -5.29
N GLY A 282 10.58 16.64 -6.05
CA GLY A 282 12.03 16.69 -5.81
C GLY A 282 12.53 15.67 -4.79
N MET A 283 11.76 14.60 -4.53
CA MET A 283 12.21 13.43 -3.75
C MET A 283 12.53 12.24 -4.67
N PRO A 284 13.40 11.31 -4.27
CA PRO A 284 13.61 10.08 -5.04
C PRO A 284 12.34 9.24 -5.14
N GLY A 285 12.12 8.66 -6.32
CA GLY A 285 11.11 7.64 -6.58
C GLY A 285 11.79 6.37 -7.06
N VAL A 286 11.48 5.23 -6.44
CA VAL A 286 12.10 3.92 -6.74
C VAL A 286 11.01 2.90 -7.03
N HIS A 287 11.15 2.14 -8.11
CA HIS A 287 10.34 0.95 -8.39
C HIS A 287 11.16 -0.29 -8.05
N VAL A 288 10.53 -1.27 -7.41
CA VAL A 288 11.16 -2.53 -7.02
C VAL A 288 10.19 -3.69 -7.17
N ASP A 289 10.74 -4.83 -7.56
CA ASP A 289 10.03 -6.12 -7.49
C ASP A 289 9.76 -6.43 -6.01
N GLY A 290 8.52 -6.20 -5.58
CA GLY A 290 8.06 -6.41 -4.22
C GLY A 290 7.92 -7.88 -3.83
N MET A 291 8.12 -8.82 -4.76
CA MET A 291 8.16 -10.26 -4.49
C MET A 291 9.59 -10.76 -4.20
N ASP A 292 10.61 -9.94 -4.46
CA ASP A 292 12.01 -10.25 -4.20
C ASP A 292 12.49 -9.53 -2.92
N VAL A 293 12.50 -10.26 -1.80
CA VAL A 293 12.87 -9.71 -0.48
C VAL A 293 14.29 -9.12 -0.45
N LEU A 294 15.21 -9.61 -1.27
CA LEU A 294 16.59 -9.11 -1.29
C LEU A 294 16.65 -7.74 -1.97
N LYS A 295 15.93 -7.57 -3.08
CA LYS A 295 15.81 -6.26 -3.76
C LYS A 295 15.05 -5.24 -2.90
N VAL A 296 13.94 -5.66 -2.27
CA VAL A 296 13.21 -4.80 -1.33
C VAL A 296 14.12 -4.36 -0.20
N ARG A 297 14.89 -5.28 0.39
CA ARG A 297 15.83 -4.99 1.49
C ARG A 297 16.91 -4.01 1.05
N GLU A 298 17.49 -4.17 -0.14
CA GLU A 298 18.50 -3.24 -0.67
C GLU A 298 17.95 -1.81 -0.79
N VAL A 299 16.77 -1.66 -1.39
CA VAL A 299 16.09 -0.35 -1.51
C VAL A 299 15.76 0.22 -0.14
N ALA A 300 15.29 -0.61 0.79
CA ALA A 300 14.99 -0.21 2.15
C ALA A 300 16.23 0.26 2.91
N MET A 301 17.38 -0.41 2.77
CA MET A 301 18.64 -0.01 3.40
C MET A 301 19.05 1.41 2.99
N GLU A 302 19.00 1.71 1.69
CA GLU A 302 19.35 3.05 1.19
C GLU A 302 18.31 4.10 1.63
N ALA A 303 17.01 3.81 1.48
CA ALA A 303 15.95 4.74 1.85
C ALA A 303 15.95 5.06 3.36
N ILE A 304 16.15 4.05 4.22
CA ILE A 304 16.28 4.21 5.68
C ILE A 304 17.54 5.01 6.00
N GLY A 305 18.67 4.68 5.38
CA GLY A 305 19.93 5.40 5.57
C GLY A 305 19.79 6.89 5.22
N ARG A 306 19.21 7.19 4.06
CA ARG A 306 18.93 8.56 3.60
C ARG A 306 18.05 9.35 4.56
N ALA A 307 16.92 8.75 4.96
CA ALA A 307 16.00 9.36 5.93
C ALA A 307 16.68 9.63 7.28
N ARG A 308 17.43 8.65 7.79
CA ARG A 308 18.14 8.72 9.08
C ARG A 308 19.22 9.81 9.10
N ARG A 309 19.89 10.05 7.96
CA ARG A 309 20.87 11.14 7.77
C ARG A 309 20.24 12.52 7.52
N GLY A 310 18.91 12.61 7.48
CA GLY A 310 18.20 13.88 7.30
C GLY A 310 18.19 14.41 5.86
N GLU A 311 18.45 13.55 4.88
CA GLU A 311 18.48 13.93 3.46
C GLU A 311 17.07 14.01 2.83
N GLY A 312 16.03 13.74 3.62
CA GLY A 312 14.63 13.84 3.25
C GLY A 312 13.99 12.50 2.86
N PRO A 313 12.75 12.57 2.35
CA PRO A 313 11.93 11.38 2.12
C PRO A 313 12.30 10.62 0.85
N THR A 314 11.78 9.40 0.75
CA THR A 314 11.82 8.56 -0.45
C THR A 314 10.44 7.97 -0.72
N LEU A 315 10.01 7.94 -1.98
CA LEU A 315 8.85 7.18 -2.44
C LEU A 315 9.33 5.86 -3.06
N VAL A 316 8.84 4.74 -2.54
CA VAL A 316 9.18 3.40 -3.05
C VAL A 316 7.90 2.69 -3.47
N GLU A 317 7.80 2.30 -4.74
CA GLU A 317 6.76 1.45 -5.27
C GLU A 317 7.23 0.00 -5.31
N CYS A 318 6.67 -0.82 -4.43
CA CYS A 318 6.88 -2.26 -4.41
C CYS A 318 5.76 -2.92 -5.21
N GLU A 319 6.07 -3.37 -6.43
CA GLU A 319 5.13 -4.12 -7.25
C GLU A 319 5.02 -5.55 -6.72
N THR A 320 3.82 -5.94 -6.31
CA THR A 320 3.54 -7.21 -5.65
C THR A 320 2.18 -7.72 -6.11
N TYR A 321 1.63 -8.75 -5.46
CA TYR A 321 0.33 -9.29 -5.84
C TYR A 321 -0.49 -9.74 -4.65
N ARG A 322 -1.78 -9.40 -4.66
CA ARG A 322 -2.73 -9.81 -3.62
C ARG A 322 -3.23 -11.23 -3.90
N PHE A 323 -2.78 -12.20 -3.11
CA PHE A 323 -3.08 -13.62 -3.36
C PHE A 323 -4.52 -14.04 -3.02
N ARG A 324 -5.23 -13.24 -2.21
CA ARG A 324 -6.61 -13.50 -1.81
C ARG A 324 -7.56 -12.39 -2.28
N GLY A 325 -8.86 -12.56 -1.99
CA GLY A 325 -9.89 -11.52 -2.13
C GLY A 325 -9.49 -10.20 -1.47
N HIS A 326 -10.26 -9.13 -1.72
CA HIS A 326 -10.01 -7.86 -1.04
C HIS A 326 -10.13 -8.03 0.47
N SER A 327 -11.29 -8.50 0.93
CA SER A 327 -11.49 -9.01 2.28
C SER A 327 -11.94 -10.47 2.20
N LEU A 328 -11.98 -11.17 3.33
CA LEU A 328 -12.58 -12.51 3.39
C LEU A 328 -14.12 -12.50 3.18
N ALA A 329 -14.74 -11.32 3.18
CA ALA A 329 -16.16 -11.15 2.83
C ALA A 329 -16.37 -10.92 1.33
N ASP A 330 -15.33 -10.58 0.57
CA ASP A 330 -15.42 -10.30 -0.86
C ASP A 330 -15.00 -11.54 -1.68
N PRO A 331 -15.93 -12.18 -2.40
CA PRO A 331 -15.59 -13.30 -3.28
C PRO A 331 -14.72 -12.80 -4.44
N ASP A 332 -13.69 -13.57 -4.81
CA ASP A 332 -12.65 -13.15 -5.78
C ASP A 332 -13.11 -13.20 -7.25
N GLU A 333 -14.38 -12.92 -7.50
CA GLU A 333 -15.09 -13.15 -8.77
C GLU A 333 -14.63 -12.24 -9.90
N LEU A 334 -13.98 -11.12 -9.59
CA LEU A 334 -13.54 -10.12 -10.57
C LEU A 334 -12.18 -10.44 -11.20
N ARG A 335 -11.47 -11.49 -10.74
CA ARG A 335 -10.17 -11.90 -11.27
C ARG A 335 -10.29 -13.18 -12.10
N LYS A 336 -9.61 -13.21 -13.25
CA LYS A 336 -9.54 -14.43 -14.08
C LYS A 336 -8.79 -15.53 -13.31
N ALA A 337 -9.42 -16.70 -13.18
CA ALA A 337 -8.94 -17.85 -12.39
C ALA A 337 -7.49 -18.31 -12.66
N GLY A 338 -6.91 -18.03 -13.83
CA GLY A 338 -5.55 -18.47 -14.20
C GLY A 338 -4.40 -17.52 -13.87
N LYS A 339 -4.64 -16.31 -13.33
CA LYS A 339 -3.54 -15.38 -12.98
C LYS A 339 -2.82 -15.75 -11.67
N LEU A 340 -3.50 -16.43 -10.76
CA LEU A 340 -2.92 -16.88 -9.49
C LEU A 340 -1.94 -18.05 -9.68
N GLU A 341 -2.25 -18.99 -10.57
CA GLU A 341 -1.42 -20.18 -10.81
C GLU A 341 -0.05 -19.86 -11.42
N ILE A 342 0.07 -18.74 -12.15
CA ILE A 342 1.34 -18.32 -12.80
C ILE A 342 2.34 -17.74 -11.78
N LEU A 343 1.87 -17.23 -10.63
CA LEU A 343 2.75 -16.63 -9.60
C LEU A 343 3.36 -17.66 -8.63
N PHE A 344 2.94 -18.92 -8.68
CA PHE A 344 3.43 -19.99 -7.81
C PHE A 344 4.44 -20.94 -8.50
N ILE A 345 4.92 -20.60 -9.71
CA ILE A 345 5.90 -21.37 -10.49
C ILE A 345 7.16 -20.54 -10.66
#